data_AF-A0A0M6YGE2-F1
#
_entry.id   AF-A0A0M6YGE2-F1
#
_cell.length_a   1.000
_cell.length_b   1.000
_cell.length_c   1.000
_cell.angle_alpha   90.00
_cell.angle_beta   90.00
_cell.angle_gamma   90.00
#
_symmetry.space_group_name_H-M   'P 1'
#
loop_
_entity.id
_entity.type
_entity.pdbx_description
1 polymer ?
#
loop_
_entity_poly.entity_id
_entity_poly.type
_entity_poly.pdbx_seq_one_letter_code
_entity_poly.pdbx_strand_id
1 'polypeptide(L)'
;MEGLDGFLDSLARAWAGIPPVPDLGLPGPPDPPLLIVIATLVSALGIMGLVTGWVEKRLSAMSLGATVLGIALFVWVWETDRDGFGWLSVPEAFVELVARVLR
;
A
#
# COMPACT_ATOMS: atom_id res chain seq x y z
N MET A 1 -23.58 17.38 -10.60
CA MET A 1 -22.96 16.17 -10.03
C MET A 1 -22.66 15.10 -11.10
N GLU A 2 -23.05 15.28 -12.38
CA GLU A 2 -22.86 14.30 -13.48
C GLU A 2 -21.40 13.95 -13.85
N GLY A 3 -20.41 14.78 -13.47
CA GLY A 3 -19.01 14.53 -13.83
C GLY A 3 -18.30 13.46 -12.99
N LEU A 4 -18.75 13.24 -11.75
CA LEU A 4 -18.09 12.34 -10.80
C LEU A 4 -18.49 10.88 -11.05
N ASP A 5 -19.77 10.64 -11.34
CA ASP A 5 -20.28 9.30 -11.67
C ASP A 5 -19.67 8.78 -12.98
N GLY A 6 -19.60 9.62 -14.02
CA GLY A 6 -18.96 9.26 -15.29
C GLY A 6 -17.45 8.99 -15.16
N PHE A 7 -16.76 9.72 -14.27
CA PHE A 7 -15.37 9.47 -13.94
C PHE A 7 -15.18 8.14 -13.20
N LEU A 8 -16.01 7.86 -12.19
CA LEU A 8 -16.00 6.59 -11.45
C LEU A 8 -16.27 5.40 -12.37
N ASP A 9 -17.24 5.50 -13.28
CA ASP A 9 -17.54 4.46 -14.27
C ASP A 9 -16.39 4.22 -15.24
N SER A 10 -15.67 5.27 -15.62
CA SER A 10 -14.46 5.15 -16.46
C SER A 10 -13.34 4.40 -15.73
N LEU A 11 -13.17 4.71 -14.43
CA LEU A 11 -12.20 4.07 -13.56
C LEU A 11 -12.55 2.61 -13.33
N ALA A 12 -13.81 2.31 -13.06
CA ALA A 12 -14.31 0.96 -12.86
C ALA A 12 -14.10 0.09 -14.11
N ARG A 13 -14.38 0.62 -15.30
CA ARG A 13 -14.10 -0.08 -16.57
C ARG A 13 -12.62 -0.29 -16.81
N ALA A 14 -11.79 0.71 -16.53
CA ALA A 14 -10.34 0.58 -16.63
C ALA A 14 -9.80 -0.49 -15.67
N TRP A 15 -10.30 -0.52 -14.43
CA TRP A 15 -9.99 -1.53 -13.42
C TRP A 15 -10.44 -2.94 -13.83
N ALA A 16 -11.65 -3.08 -14.41
CA ALA A 16 -12.18 -4.36 -14.86
C ALA A 16 -11.38 -4.96 -16.03
N GLY A 17 -10.65 -4.14 -16.79
CA GLY A 17 -9.78 -4.58 -17.88
C GLY A 17 -8.39 -5.02 -17.43
N ILE A 18 -8.04 -4.89 -16.15
CA ILE A 18 -6.73 -5.29 -15.64
C ILE A 18 -6.69 -6.82 -15.55
N PRO A 19 -5.72 -7.49 -16.21
CA PRO A 19 -5.57 -8.93 -16.10
C PRO A 19 -5.30 -9.32 -14.65
N PRO A 20 -5.73 -10.51 -14.21
CA PRO A 20 -5.42 -10.99 -12.86
C PRO A 20 -3.91 -10.95 -12.65
N VAL A 21 -3.49 -10.45 -11.49
CA VAL A 21 -2.07 -10.34 -11.15
C VAL A 21 -1.48 -11.76 -11.14
N PRO A 22 -0.53 -12.07 -12.04
CA PRO A 22 0.09 -13.39 -12.10
C PRO A 22 0.84 -13.65 -10.78
N ASP A 23 0.94 -14.91 -10.39
CA ASP A 23 1.80 -15.30 -9.27
C ASP A 23 3.25 -14.95 -9.63
N LEU A 24 3.82 -14.00 -8.89
CA LEU A 24 5.17 -13.49 -9.09
C LEU A 24 6.25 -14.44 -8.54
N GLY A 25 5.88 -15.47 -7.77
CA GLY A 25 6.81 -16.41 -7.17
C GLY A 25 7.82 -15.74 -6.24
N LEU A 26 7.43 -14.63 -5.61
CA LEU A 26 8.30 -13.87 -4.71
C LEU A 26 8.61 -14.70 -3.45
N PRO A 27 9.84 -14.63 -2.92
CA PRO A 27 10.15 -15.28 -1.66
C PRO A 27 9.30 -14.69 -0.53
N GLY A 28 8.89 -15.52 0.43
CA GLY A 28 8.23 -15.09 1.65
C GLY A 28 9.05 -13.99 2.36
N PRO A 29 8.42 -12.88 2.77
CA PRO A 29 9.14 -11.86 3.52
C PRO A 29 9.66 -12.45 4.85
N PRO A 30 10.90 -12.13 5.25
CA PRO A 30 11.52 -12.75 6.43
C PRO A 30 10.79 -12.42 7.74
N ASP A 31 10.11 -11.29 7.82
CA ASP A 31 9.32 -10.86 8.98
C ASP A 31 8.09 -10.06 8.54
N PRO A 32 6.98 -10.74 8.19
CA PRO A 32 5.79 -10.09 7.63
C PRO A 32 5.23 -8.95 8.50
N PRO A 33 5.08 -9.10 9.84
CA PRO A 33 4.57 -8.02 10.70
C PRO A 33 5.43 -6.75 10.64
N LEU A 34 6.76 -6.89 10.72
CA LEU A 34 7.67 -5.75 10.62
C LEU A 34 7.57 -5.07 9.25
N LEU A 35 7.46 -5.87 8.19
CA LEU A 35 7.35 -5.37 6.82
C LEU A 35 6.05 -4.60 6.59
N ILE A 36 4.93 -5.07 7.13
CA ILE A 36 3.65 -4.36 7.12
C ILE A 36 3.75 -3.01 7.86
N VAL A 37 4.40 -2.98 9.02
CA VAL A 37 4.61 -1.73 9.76
C VAL A 37 5.46 -0.75 8.96
N ILE A 38 6.58 -1.21 8.38
CA ILE A 38 7.44 -0.39 7.53
C ILE A 38 6.66 0.12 6.31
N ALA A 39 5.94 -0.75 5.62
CA ALA A 39 5.12 -0.40 4.46
C ALA A 39 4.07 0.66 4.81
N THR A 40 3.45 0.54 5.98
CA THR A 40 2.47 1.51 6.50
C THR A 40 3.12 2.87 6.73
N LEU A 41 4.26 2.93 7.43
CA LEU A 41 4.97 4.17 7.74
C LEU A 41 5.48 4.87 6.46
N VAL A 42 6.11 4.10 5.56
CA VAL A 42 6.62 4.61 4.28
C VAL A 42 5.49 5.14 3.41
N SER A 43 4.37 4.43 3.34
CA SER A 43 3.17 4.87 2.61
C SER A 43 2.60 6.15 3.21
N ALA A 44 2.44 6.21 4.55
CA ALA A 44 1.91 7.38 5.24
C ALA A 44 2.78 8.63 4.99
N LEU A 45 4.11 8.50 5.10
CA LEU A 45 5.05 9.58 4.82
C LEU A 45 5.02 10.01 3.35
N GLY A 46 4.99 9.05 2.42
CA GLY A 46 4.89 9.33 0.99
C GLY A 46 3.61 10.08 0.65
N ILE A 47 2.46 9.59 1.13
CA ILE A 47 1.14 10.21 0.93
C ILE A 47 1.13 11.61 1.53
N MET A 48 1.62 11.80 2.76
CA MET A 48 1.70 13.11 3.39
C MET A 48 2.53 14.09 2.55
N GLY A 49 3.69 13.65 2.06
CA GLY A 49 4.51 14.47 1.17
C GLY A 49 3.86 14.77 -0.18
N LEU A 50 3.06 13.85 -0.73
CA LEU A 50 2.26 14.10 -1.94
C LEU A 50 1.15 15.11 -1.68
N VAL A 51 0.45 15.01 -0.55
CA VAL A 51 -0.59 15.98 -0.15
C VAL A 51 0.01 17.36 0.03
N THR A 52 1.13 17.48 0.76
CA THR A 52 1.83 18.76 0.94
C THR A 52 2.32 19.31 -0.41
N GLY A 53 2.97 18.47 -1.22
CA GLY A 53 3.47 18.87 -2.54
C GLY A 53 2.35 19.28 -3.50
N TRP A 54 1.16 18.69 -3.38
CA TRP A 54 -0.02 19.08 -4.13
C TRP A 54 -0.48 20.50 -3.75
N VAL A 55 -0.57 20.77 -2.44
CA VAL A 55 -0.96 22.10 -1.92
C VAL A 55 0.04 23.17 -2.35
N GLU A 56 1.34 22.85 -2.32
CA GLU A 56 2.42 23.76 -2.70
C GLU A 56 2.65 23.84 -4.23
N LYS A 57 1.90 23.08 -5.04
CA LYS A 57 2.12 22.89 -6.50
C LYS A 57 3.55 22.45 -6.85
N ARG A 58 4.23 21.80 -5.90
CA ARG A 58 5.60 21.31 -6.02
C ARG A 58 5.63 19.85 -5.58
N LEU A 59 5.19 18.98 -6.49
CA LEU A 59 5.21 17.54 -6.27
C LEU A 59 6.65 17.05 -6.10
N SER A 60 6.92 16.42 -4.97
CA SER A 60 8.22 15.85 -4.66
C SER A 60 8.32 14.46 -5.29
N ALA A 61 9.29 14.27 -6.19
CA ALA A 61 9.62 12.96 -6.74
C ALA A 61 9.98 11.95 -5.64
N MET A 62 10.55 12.43 -4.53
CA MET A 62 10.90 11.60 -3.38
C MET A 62 9.64 11.10 -2.66
N SER A 63 8.62 11.94 -2.52
CA SER A 63 7.33 11.53 -1.91
C SER A 63 6.59 10.54 -2.80
N LEU A 64 6.60 10.76 -4.11
CA LEU A 64 6.04 9.80 -5.07
C LEU A 64 6.77 8.45 -5.01
N GLY A 65 8.10 8.46 -4.99
CA GLY A 65 8.91 7.26 -4.85
C GLY A 65 8.64 6.51 -3.55
N ALA A 66 8.51 7.23 -2.43
CA ALA A 66 8.15 6.65 -1.13
C ALA A 66 6.76 6.00 -1.17
N THR A 67 5.76 6.66 -1.77
CA THR A 67 4.41 6.08 -1.91
C THR A 67 4.42 4.82 -2.78
N VAL A 68 5.10 4.86 -3.93
CA VAL A 68 5.21 3.69 -4.81
C VAL A 68 5.93 2.55 -4.10
N LEU A 69 6.99 2.83 -3.36
CA LEU A 69 7.70 1.84 -2.57
C LEU A 69 6.80 1.22 -1.49
N GLY A 70 6.10 2.04 -0.73
CA GLY A 70 5.17 1.57 0.30
C GLY A 70 4.09 0.63 -0.26
N ILE A 71 3.51 0.99 -1.41
CA ILE A 71 2.55 0.15 -2.14
C ILE A 71 3.21 -1.16 -2.60
N ALA A 72 4.42 -1.11 -3.15
CA ALA A 72 5.13 -2.30 -3.61
C ALA A 72 5.42 -3.27 -2.45
N LEU A 73 5.76 -2.76 -1.25
CA LEU A 73 5.95 -3.59 -0.07
C LEU A 73 4.64 -4.27 0.37
N PHE A 74 3.51 -3.57 0.31
CA PHE A 74 2.21 -4.18 0.55
C PHE A 74 1.86 -5.27 -0.47
N VAL A 75 2.14 -5.03 -1.75
CA VAL A 75 1.94 -6.04 -2.81
C VAL A 75 2.80 -7.27 -2.54
N TRP A 76 4.05 -7.10 -2.10
CA TRP A 76 4.91 -8.24 -1.76
C TRP A 76 4.32 -9.08 -0.62
N VAL A 77 3.86 -8.45 0.46
CA VAL A 77 3.22 -9.18 1.57
C VAL A 77 1.94 -9.87 1.10
N TRP A 78 1.08 -9.15 0.38
CA TRP A 78 -0.16 -9.70 -0.18
C TRP A 78 0.09 -10.91 -1.08
N GLU A 79 1.15 -10.89 -1.89
CA GLU A 79 1.50 -11.99 -2.78
C GLU A 79 1.80 -13.28 -2.02
N THR A 80 2.41 -13.16 -0.85
CA THR A 80 2.87 -14.30 -0.05
C THR A 80 1.80 -14.86 0.89
N ASP A 81 0.75 -14.09 1.17
CA ASP A 81 -0.39 -14.50 1.99
C ASP A 81 -1.72 -13.96 1.42
N ARG A 82 -2.05 -14.33 0.18
CA ARG A 82 -3.23 -13.80 -0.53
C ARG A 82 -4.56 -14.08 0.18
N ASP A 83 -4.65 -15.18 0.93
CA ASP A 83 -5.88 -15.61 1.62
C ASP A 83 -5.98 -15.04 3.05
N GLY A 84 -4.84 -14.79 3.72
CA GLY A 84 -4.80 -14.23 5.08
C GLY A 84 -4.66 -12.70 5.13
N PHE A 85 -4.24 -12.07 4.03
CA PHE A 85 -4.05 -10.63 3.97
C PHE A 85 -5.38 -9.88 3.82
N GLY A 86 -5.79 -9.17 4.87
CA GLY A 86 -7.00 -8.36 4.92
C GLY A 86 -6.80 -7.03 5.64
N TRP A 87 -7.89 -6.27 5.79
CA TRP A 87 -7.86 -4.97 6.49
C TRP A 87 -7.35 -5.04 7.94
N LEU A 88 -7.51 -6.20 8.59
CA LEU A 88 -7.03 -6.43 9.96
C LEU A 88 -5.53 -6.74 10.04
N SER A 89 -4.89 -7.11 8.94
CA SER A 89 -3.46 -7.46 8.93
C SER A 89 -2.57 -6.28 9.30
N VAL A 90 -3.01 -5.04 9.00
CA VAL A 90 -2.28 -3.83 9.40
C VAL A 90 -2.27 -3.65 10.92
N PRO A 91 -3.41 -3.47 11.62
CA PRO A 91 -3.41 -3.30 13.07
C PRO A 91 -2.82 -4.51 13.81
N GLU A 92 -3.02 -5.73 13.32
CA GLU A 92 -2.43 -6.94 13.90
C GLU A 92 -0.90 -6.91 13.86
N ALA A 93 -0.31 -6.53 12.73
CA ALA A 93 1.13 -6.41 12.60
C ALA A 93 1.74 -5.40 13.58
N PHE A 94 1.04 -4.28 13.85
CA PHE A 94 1.46 -3.33 14.88
C PHE A 94 1.41 -3.94 16.29
N VAL A 95 0.33 -4.66 16.62
CA VAL A 95 0.20 -5.33 17.93
C VAL A 95 1.30 -6.38 18.11
N GLU A 96 1.57 -7.19 17.09
CA GLU A 96 2.59 -8.22 17.14
C GLU A 96 4.00 -7.63 17.30
N LEU A 97 4.29 -6.53 16.59
CA LEU A 97 5.55 -5.81 16.74
C LEU A 97 5.72 -5.26 18.17
N VAL A 98 4.66 -4.65 18.72
CA VAL A 98 4.68 -4.14 20.12
C VAL A 98 4.86 -5.29 21.11
N ALA A 99 4.14 -6.39 20.94
CA ALA A 99 4.28 -7.58 21.78
C ALA A 99 5.71 -8.14 21.74
N ARG A 100 6.35 -8.11 20.57
CA ARG A 100 7.75 -8.54 20.40
C ARG A 100 8.74 -7.61 21.09
N VAL A 101 8.49 -6.30 21.11
CA VAL A 101 9.37 -5.31 21.78
C VAL A 101 9.23 -5.34 23.30
N LEU A 102 8.05 -5.66 23.83
CA LEU A 102 7.77 -5.69 25.27
C LEU A 102 8.15 -7.03 25.94
N ARG A 103 8.54 -8.04 25.17
CA ARG A 103 8.95 -9.34 25.66
C ARG A 103 10.43 -9.37 26.02
#